data_AF-A0AAN6LZA8-F1
#
_entry.id   AF-A0AAN6LZA8-F1
#
_cell.length_a   1.000
_cell.length_b   1.000
_cell.length_c   1.000
_cell.angle_alpha   90.00
_cell.angle_beta   90.00
_cell.angle_gamma   90.00
#
_symmetry.space_group_name_H-M   'P 1'
#
loop_
_entity.id
_entity.type
_entity.pdbx_description
1 polymer ?
#
loop_
_entity_poly.entity_id
_entity_poly.type
_entity_poly.pdbx_seq_one_letter_code
_entity_poly.pdbx_strand_id
1 'polypeptide(L)'
;MQYSSGDLAICFTCGTQFSRPLSSPPPSCPICDDPRQYVPPTGQAWTSLNNEASSQRNEFTTDKHDPRIHFITTKPIAPSHTTLPAGLSDSTSTTKQLGIGQRAILLQTEHGNVLWDLVAWIDEETVEWVRGRGV
;
A
#
# COMPACT_ATOMS: atom_id res chain seq x y z
N MET A 1 -15.21 -4.27 -0.44
CA MET A 1 -14.53 -4.16 0.87
C MET A 1 -15.40 -3.32 1.79
N GLN A 2 -15.80 -3.82 2.96
CA GLN A 2 -16.55 -3.02 3.95
C GLN A 2 -15.60 -2.56 5.07
N TYR A 3 -14.55 -1.81 4.70
CA TYR A 3 -13.83 -1.03 5.69
C TYR A 3 -14.51 0.33 5.80
N SER A 4 -14.80 0.79 7.03
CA SER A 4 -15.18 2.20 7.23
C SER A 4 -14.10 3.16 6.70
N SER A 5 -12.87 2.67 6.55
CA SER A 5 -11.73 3.37 5.96
C SER A 5 -11.58 3.21 4.44
N GLY A 6 -12.48 2.49 3.75
CA GLY A 6 -12.36 2.15 2.33
C GLY A 6 -12.26 3.37 1.40
N ASP A 7 -12.88 4.48 1.80
CA ASP A 7 -12.89 5.75 1.06
C ASP A 7 -11.97 6.82 1.66
N LEU A 8 -11.09 6.45 2.60
CA LEU A 8 -10.11 7.40 3.12
C LEU A 8 -8.97 7.64 2.13
N ALA A 9 -8.48 8.87 2.12
CA ALA A 9 -7.43 9.34 1.24
C ALA A 9 -6.11 8.63 1.53
N ILE A 10 -5.54 8.04 0.48
CA ILE A 10 -4.21 7.43 0.44
C ILE A 10 -3.37 8.26 -0.52
N CYS A 11 -2.19 8.70 -0.08
CA CYS A 11 -1.24 9.31 -1.00
C CYS A 11 -0.73 8.23 -1.96
N PHE A 12 -0.97 8.40 -3.27
CA PHE A 12 -0.60 7.39 -4.25
C PHE A 12 0.92 7.16 -4.30
N THR A 13 1.70 8.22 -4.06
CA THR A 13 3.16 8.17 -4.07
C THR A 13 3.70 7.27 -2.96
N CYS A 14 3.44 7.58 -1.69
CA CYS A 14 4.05 6.88 -0.56
C CYS A 14 3.18 5.75 0.01
N GLY A 15 1.88 5.71 -0.32
CA GLY A 15 0.94 4.73 0.21
C GLY A 15 0.41 5.06 1.62
N THR A 16 0.74 6.22 2.20
CA THR A 16 0.21 6.61 3.52
C THR A 16 -1.28 6.94 3.43
N GLN A 17 -2.08 6.30 4.28
CA GLN A 17 -3.50 6.58 4.46
C GLN A 17 -3.72 7.62 5.57
N PHE A 18 -4.64 8.55 5.34
CA PHE A 18 -5.01 9.61 6.29
C PHE A 18 -6.46 9.46 6.74
N SER A 19 -6.77 9.88 7.97
CA SER A 19 -8.15 9.94 8.50
C SER A 19 -8.98 11.07 7.88
N ARG A 20 -8.96 11.19 6.55
CA ARG A 20 -9.69 12.16 5.73
C ARG A 20 -10.32 11.42 4.56
N PRO A 21 -11.58 11.69 4.19
CA PRO A 21 -12.18 11.05 3.02
C PRO A 21 -11.46 11.48 1.74
N LEU A 22 -11.45 10.62 0.71
CA LEU A 22 -10.91 10.93 -0.61
C LEU A 22 -11.63 12.12 -1.28
N SER A 23 -12.89 12.38 -0.92
CA SER A 23 -13.63 13.57 -1.38
C SER A 23 -13.10 14.88 -0.78
N SER A 24 -12.31 14.83 0.29
CA SER A 24 -11.66 15.99 0.92
C SER A 24 -10.30 15.59 1.52
N PRO A 25 -9.32 15.22 0.67
CA PRO A 25 -8.02 14.75 1.12
C PRO A 25 -7.24 15.90 1.76
N PRO A 26 -6.14 15.62 2.48
CA PRO A 26 -5.22 16.67 2.92
C PRO A 26 -4.76 17.54 1.74
N PRO A 27 -4.45 18.84 1.97
CA PRO A 27 -3.97 19.73 0.91
C PRO A 27 -2.62 19.26 0.34
N SER A 28 -1.80 18.63 1.18
CA SER A 28 -0.57 17.94 0.82
C SER A 28 -0.32 16.76 1.76
N CYS A 29 0.50 15.82 1.31
CA CYS A 29 0.96 14.67 2.06
C CYS A 29 2.21 15.07 2.84
N PRO A 30 2.14 15.21 4.18
CA PRO A 30 3.28 15.63 4.99
C PRO A 30 4.46 14.65 4.94
N ILE A 31 4.20 13.37 4.60
CA ILE A 31 5.27 12.39 4.37
C ILE A 31 6.04 12.73 3.11
N CYS A 32 5.35 13.02 2.01
CA CYS A 32 6.01 13.39 0.76
C CYS A 32 6.63 14.79 0.83
N ASP A 33 6.08 15.70 1.62
CA ASP A 33 6.65 17.04 1.83
C ASP A 33 7.95 17.01 2.67
N ASP A 34 8.26 15.89 3.33
CA ASP A 34 9.54 15.71 4.00
C ASP A 34 10.65 15.74 2.93
N PRO A 35 11.67 16.61 3.06
CA PRO A 35 12.72 16.77 2.05
C PRO A 35 13.57 15.51 1.83
N ARG A 36 13.46 14.52 2.72
CA ARG A 36 14.11 13.21 2.57
C ARG A 36 13.29 12.25 1.70
N GLN A 37 12.05 12.59 1.40
CA GLN A 37 11.15 11.79 0.56
C GLN A 37 11.12 12.33 -0.88
N TYR A 38 10.90 11.43 -1.83
CA TYR A 38 10.77 11.78 -3.24
C TYR A 38 9.34 12.26 -3.53
N VAL A 39 9.21 13.40 -4.20
CA VAL A 39 7.94 13.89 -4.74
C VAL A 39 8.01 13.87 -6.26
N PRO A 40 6.96 13.38 -6.93
CA PRO A 40 6.82 13.52 -8.37
C PRO A 40 6.84 15.00 -8.77
N PRO A 41 7.56 15.40 -9.84
CA PRO A 41 7.63 16.79 -10.28
C PRO A 41 6.26 17.43 -10.58
N THR A 42 5.26 16.61 -10.89
CA THR A 42 3.88 17.02 -11.23
C THR A 42 2.95 17.11 -10.02
N GLY A 43 3.47 16.89 -8.82
CA GLY A 43 2.73 16.98 -7.57
C GLY A 43 2.21 15.63 -7.07
N GLN A 44 1.40 15.69 -6.02
CA GLN A 44 0.88 14.54 -5.32
C GLN A 44 -0.49 14.12 -5.86
N ALA A 45 -0.77 12.83 -5.80
CA ALA A 45 -2.06 12.26 -6.16
C ALA A 45 -2.65 11.50 -4.97
N TRP A 46 -3.97 11.42 -4.94
CA TRP A 46 -4.74 10.77 -3.89
C TRP A 46 -5.60 9.66 -4.47
N THR A 47 -5.72 8.55 -3.74
CA THR A 47 -6.62 7.44 -4.04
C THR A 47 -7.27 6.93 -2.74
N SER A 48 -7.96 5.79 -2.80
CA SER A 48 -8.53 5.09 -1.66
C SER A 48 -8.40 3.57 -1.84
N LEU A 49 -8.73 2.80 -0.81
CA LEU A 49 -8.76 1.35 -0.95
C LEU A 49 -9.83 0.94 -1.98
N ASN A 50 -11.01 1.56 -1.94
CA ASN A 50 -12.09 1.24 -2.87
C ASN A 50 -11.72 1.53 -4.33
N ASN A 51 -10.99 2.62 -4.60
CA ASN A 51 -10.58 2.96 -5.96
C ASN A 51 -9.56 1.96 -6.52
N GLU A 52 -8.65 1.43 -5.70
CA GLU A 52 -7.57 0.55 -6.18
C GLU A 52 -7.84 -0.95 -5.99
N ALA A 53 -9.04 -1.33 -5.54
CA ALA A 53 -9.41 -2.72 -5.23
C ALA A 53 -9.27 -3.70 -6.40
N SER A 54 -9.44 -3.22 -7.63
CA SER A 54 -9.24 -4.02 -8.86
C SER A 54 -7.85 -3.83 -9.48
N SER A 55 -7.00 -2.98 -8.90
CA SER A 55 -5.69 -2.60 -9.47
C SER A 55 -4.51 -3.12 -8.66
N GLN A 56 -4.69 -3.43 -7.38
CA GLN A 56 -3.64 -3.88 -6.47
C GLN A 56 -3.95 -5.25 -5.88
N ARG A 57 -2.90 -5.98 -5.53
CA ARG A 57 -2.95 -7.16 -4.66
C ARG A 57 -1.71 -7.22 -3.78
N ASN A 58 -1.74 -7.99 -2.71
CA ASN A 58 -0.52 -8.36 -2.01
C ASN A 58 -0.02 -9.74 -2.46
N GLU A 59 1.30 -9.87 -2.55
CA GLU A 59 1.99 -11.15 -2.72
C GLU A 59 2.71 -11.52 -1.42
N PHE A 60 2.66 -12.80 -1.10
CA PHE A 60 3.24 -13.38 0.10
C PHE A 60 4.39 -14.30 -0.27
N THR A 61 5.58 -14.05 0.25
CA THR A 61 6.73 -14.94 0.08
C THR A 61 7.33 -15.30 1.43
N THR A 62 7.89 -16.50 1.55
CA THR A 62 8.60 -16.93 2.76
C THR A 62 10.10 -16.84 2.52
N ASP A 63 10.85 -16.46 3.53
CA ASP A 63 12.30 -16.48 3.46
C ASP A 63 12.81 -17.89 3.17
N LYS A 64 13.86 -17.98 2.36
CA LYS A 64 14.43 -19.27 1.90
C LYS A 64 15.22 -20.01 2.99
N HIS A 65 15.64 -19.31 4.03
CA HIS A 65 16.51 -19.82 5.09
C HIS A 65 15.77 -19.95 6.43
N ASP A 66 14.74 -19.14 6.67
CA ASP A 66 13.91 -19.23 7.87
C ASP A 66 12.41 -19.27 7.50
N PRO A 67 11.73 -20.43 7.68
CA PRO A 67 10.32 -20.58 7.32
C PRO A 67 9.37 -19.73 8.17
N ARG A 68 9.85 -19.12 9.26
CA ARG A 68 9.08 -18.25 10.14
C ARG A 68 9.00 -16.80 9.64
N ILE A 69 9.81 -16.43 8.66
CA ILE A 69 9.89 -15.07 8.12
C ILE A 69 9.09 -15.02 6.82
N HIS A 70 8.08 -14.16 6.78
CA HIS A 70 7.30 -13.91 5.58
C HIS A 70 7.33 -12.45 5.18
N PHE A 71 7.25 -12.20 3.88
CA PHE A 71 7.20 -10.88 3.30
C PHE A 71 5.86 -10.64 2.62
N ILE A 72 5.28 -9.46 2.86
CA ILE A 72 4.04 -9.00 2.25
C ILE A 72 4.39 -7.82 1.33
N THR A 73 4.22 -8.00 0.03
CA THR A 73 4.58 -7.00 -0.98
C THR A 73 3.38 -6.64 -1.83
N THR A 74 3.02 -5.37 -1.91
CA THR A 74 1.98 -4.91 -2.84
C THR A 74 2.46 -5.05 -4.29
N LYS A 75 1.57 -5.47 -5.19
CA LYS A 75 1.81 -5.58 -6.63
C LYS A 75 0.63 -5.03 -7.41
N PRO A 76 0.89 -4.34 -8.53
CA PRO A 76 -0.18 -3.97 -9.44
C PRO A 76 -0.62 -5.18 -10.27
N ILE A 77 -1.92 -5.27 -10.51
CA ILE A 77 -2.52 -6.32 -11.36
C ILE A 77 -3.27 -5.74 -12.57
N ALA A 78 -3.62 -4.47 -12.50
CA ALA A 78 -4.25 -3.73 -13.57
C ALA A 78 -3.83 -2.25 -13.50
N PRO A 79 -4.07 -1.47 -14.55
CA PRO A 79 -4.04 -0.01 -14.48
C PRO A 79 -4.77 0.53 -13.26
N SER A 80 -4.24 1.59 -12.66
CA SER A 80 -4.94 2.30 -11.60
C SER A 80 -6.25 2.91 -12.11
N HIS A 81 -7.29 2.91 -11.27
CA HIS A 81 -8.52 3.68 -11.53
C HIS A 81 -8.35 5.17 -11.26
N THR A 82 -7.28 5.56 -10.56
CA THR A 82 -6.90 6.95 -10.36
C THR A 82 -6.08 7.42 -11.55
N THR A 83 -6.49 8.56 -12.14
CA THR A 83 -5.65 9.22 -13.15
C THR A 83 -4.39 9.74 -12.46
N LEU A 84 -3.24 9.13 -12.79
CA LEU A 84 -1.96 9.52 -12.22
C LEU A 84 -1.37 10.71 -12.99
N PRO A 85 -0.77 11.69 -12.30
CA PRO A 85 -0.07 12.78 -12.96
C PRO A 85 1.22 12.26 -13.61
N ALA A 86 1.70 12.96 -14.64
CA ALA A 86 2.89 12.53 -15.39
C ALA A 86 4.11 12.43 -14.47
N GLY A 87 4.89 11.35 -14.53
CA GLY A 87 6.01 11.12 -13.61
C GLY A 87 5.62 10.44 -12.29
N LEU A 88 4.32 10.33 -11.96
CA LEU A 88 3.84 9.22 -11.13
C LEU A 88 3.59 7.98 -11.96
N SER A 89 3.00 8.07 -13.14
CA SER A 89 2.99 6.96 -14.09
C SER A 89 4.20 7.02 -15.01
N ASP A 90 4.71 5.86 -15.43
CA ASP A 90 5.52 5.82 -16.65
C ASP A 90 4.62 6.27 -17.81
N SER A 91 5.17 7.06 -18.74
CA SER A 91 4.51 7.40 -20.01
C SER A 91 3.98 6.16 -20.77
N THR A 92 4.52 4.98 -20.47
CA THR A 92 4.16 3.72 -21.10
C THR A 92 3.13 2.87 -20.32
N SER A 93 2.86 3.17 -19.04
CA SER A 93 1.99 2.33 -18.21
C SER A 93 1.40 3.06 -17.00
N THR A 94 0.07 2.97 -16.87
CA THR A 94 -0.69 3.32 -15.66
C THR A 94 -0.85 2.14 -14.70
N THR A 95 -0.31 0.97 -15.05
CA THR A 95 -0.18 -0.19 -14.15
C THR A 95 0.97 0.08 -13.19
N LYS A 96 0.64 0.67 -12.05
CA LYS A 96 1.62 1.08 -11.05
C LYS A 96 1.25 0.54 -9.68
N GLN A 97 2.27 0.05 -8.98
CA GLN A 97 2.15 -0.32 -7.58
C GLN A 97 1.76 0.91 -6.74
N LEU A 98 0.79 0.76 -5.85
CA LEU A 98 0.50 1.76 -4.83
C LEU A 98 1.69 1.89 -3.86
N GLY A 99 2.14 3.12 -3.61
CA GLY A 99 3.31 3.38 -2.77
C GLY A 99 4.65 3.31 -3.52
N ILE A 100 5.74 3.23 -2.74
CA ILE A 100 7.12 3.26 -3.24
C ILE A 100 7.82 1.90 -3.21
N GLY A 101 7.05 0.81 -3.07
CA GLY A 101 7.62 -0.53 -3.00
C GLY A 101 7.98 -1.00 -1.59
N GLN A 102 7.42 -0.37 -0.55
CA GLN A 102 7.55 -0.86 0.83
C GLN A 102 7.03 -2.30 0.99
N ARG A 103 7.57 -3.01 1.98
CA ARG A 103 7.32 -4.43 2.21
C ARG A 103 7.24 -4.71 3.70
N ALA A 104 6.09 -5.17 4.17
CA ALA A 104 5.94 -5.62 5.55
C ALA A 104 6.54 -7.03 5.73
N ILE A 105 6.96 -7.33 6.95
CA ILE A 105 7.54 -8.60 7.35
C ILE A 105 6.71 -9.18 8.49
N LEU A 106 6.21 -10.39 8.34
CA LEU A 106 5.59 -11.15 9.43
C LEU A 106 6.59 -12.20 9.92
N LEU A 107 7.02 -12.07 11.18
CA LEU A 107 7.85 -13.05 11.87
C LEU A 107 6.99 -13.88 12.83
N GLN A 108 6.97 -15.20 12.64
CA GLN A 108 6.30 -16.12 13.55
C GLN A 108 7.23 -16.61 14.67
N THR A 109 6.73 -16.61 15.91
CA THR A 109 7.46 -17.15 17.05
C THR A 109 6.54 -18.00 17.94
N GLU A 110 7.13 -18.80 18.82
CA GLU A 110 6.38 -19.63 19.78
C GLU A 110 5.60 -18.80 20.83
N HIS A 111 5.88 -17.49 20.92
CA HIS A 111 5.25 -16.57 21.88
C HIS A 111 4.37 -15.52 21.20
N GLY A 112 4.10 -15.69 19.91
CA GLY A 112 3.29 -14.80 19.09
C GLY A 112 4.03 -14.21 17.92
N ASN A 113 3.28 -13.52 17.06
CA ASN A 113 3.79 -12.99 15.80
C ASN A 113 4.16 -11.50 15.90
N VAL A 114 5.21 -11.11 15.18
CA VAL A 114 5.60 -9.69 15.01
C VAL A 114 5.37 -9.30 13.55
N LEU A 115 4.52 -8.29 13.33
CA LEU A 115 4.41 -7.61 12.05
C LEU A 115 5.27 -6.36 12.09
N TRP A 116 6.29 -6.32 11.22
CA TRP A 116 7.29 -5.27 11.14
C TRP A 116 7.21 -4.56 9.78
N ASP A 117 7.37 -3.23 9.81
CA ASP A 117 7.27 -2.34 8.65
C ASP A 117 5.84 -2.23 8.06
N LEU A 118 5.69 -1.41 7.02
CA LEU A 118 4.42 -1.00 6.43
C LEU A 118 4.15 -1.70 5.08
N VAL A 119 2.87 -1.88 4.75
CA VAL A 119 2.38 -2.27 3.43
C VAL A 119 1.42 -1.20 2.91
N ALA A 120 1.48 -0.88 1.61
CA ALA A 120 0.67 0.18 1.02
C ALA A 120 -0.81 -0.21 0.84
N TRP A 121 -1.05 -1.48 0.53
CA TRP A 121 -2.35 -2.03 0.22
C TRP A 121 -2.82 -2.96 1.34
N ILE A 122 -4.07 -2.81 1.77
CA ILE A 122 -4.71 -3.66 2.76
C ILE A 122 -6.04 -4.13 2.20
N ASP A 123 -6.22 -5.44 2.11
CA ASP A 123 -7.43 -6.11 1.69
C ASP A 123 -7.77 -7.27 2.63
N GLU A 124 -8.96 -7.84 2.46
CA GLU A 124 -9.43 -8.93 3.32
C GLU A 124 -8.55 -10.18 3.17
N GLU A 125 -8.07 -10.48 1.96
CA GLU A 125 -7.15 -11.58 1.72
C GLU A 125 -5.88 -11.46 2.57
N THR A 126 -5.28 -10.27 2.64
CA THR A 126 -4.11 -10.00 3.49
C THR A 126 -4.43 -10.17 4.97
N VAL A 127 -5.59 -9.66 5.41
CA VAL A 127 -6.03 -9.78 6.81
C VAL A 127 -6.23 -11.24 7.19
N GLU A 128 -6.94 -12.01 6.35
CA GLU A 128 -7.16 -13.43 6.52
C GLU A 128 -5.86 -14.22 6.51
N TRP A 129 -4.94 -13.89 5.59
CA TRP A 129 -3.63 -14.52 5.47
C TRP A 129 -2.77 -14.31 6.73
N VAL A 130 -2.81 -13.12 7.33
CA VAL A 130 -2.11 -12.82 8.60
C VAL A 130 -2.77 -13.57 9.76
N ARG A 131 -4.10 -13.51 9.87
CA ARG A 131 -4.86 -14.20 10.93
C ARG A 131 -4.66 -15.72 10.89
N GLY A 132 -4.57 -16.30 9.69
CA GLY A 132 -4.35 -17.74 9.49
C GLY A 132 -2.98 -18.24 9.96
N ARG A 133 -2.03 -17.33 10.27
CA ARG A 133 -0.69 -17.64 10.78
C ARG A 133 -0.59 -17.59 12.31
N GLY A 134 -1.73 -17.50 12.98
CA GLY A 134 -1.85 -17.59 14.44
C GLY A 134 -1.76 -16.26 15.15
N VAL A 135 -2.05 -16.34 16.45
CA VAL A 135 -1.79 -15.36 17.51
C VAL A 135 -0.96 -16.04 18.58
#